data_AF-A0A843DUG1-F1
#
_entry.id   AF-A0A843DUG1-F1
#
_cell.length_a   1.000
_cell.length_b   1.000
_cell.length_c   1.000
_cell.angle_alpha   90.00
_cell.angle_beta   90.00
_cell.angle_gamma   90.00
#
_symmetry.space_group_name_H-M   'P 1'
#
loop_
_entity.id
_entity.type
_entity.pdbx_description
1 polymer ?
#
loop_
_entity_poly.entity_id
_entity_poly.type
_entity_poly.pdbx_seq_one_letter_code
_entity_poly.pdbx_strand_id
1 'polypeptide(L)'
;MSFLSERVNFEAESPLFAVILANSVVSTIPGVSGAGENPESSLFVPPLDAELIINGELSGDMTPNTPTGCPTPALLTLSMMDLIGMKPLLISAGLKHQPAVPHIALGGEMGGDPRDGNAVPHARELFEKGRWVGEFLSQSHDMLVLGECLPGGTTTALCVLRALGYRAKVSSCLKENPVALKETFAEAAVAKVREA
;
A
#
# COMPACT_ATOMS: atom_id res chain seq x y z
N MET A 1 18.13 23.44 0.58
CA MET A 1 17.38 22.61 1.55
C MET A 1 18.38 21.69 2.21
N SER A 2 18.64 21.86 3.51
CA SER A 2 19.35 20.86 4.29
C SER A 2 18.40 19.69 4.51
N PHE A 3 18.75 18.49 4.04
CA PHE A 3 18.06 17.29 4.50
C PHE A 3 18.19 17.22 6.03
N LEU A 4 17.07 17.16 6.74
CA LEU A 4 17.01 17.03 8.20
C LEU A 4 17.37 15.62 8.70
N SER A 5 17.65 14.69 7.80
CA SER A 5 18.08 13.35 8.17
C SER A 5 19.59 13.33 8.38
N GLU A 6 20.01 13.13 9.62
CA GLU A 6 21.35 12.58 9.88
C GLU A 6 21.49 11.27 9.09
N ARG A 7 22.70 10.96 8.61
CA ARG A 7 22.96 9.60 8.09
C ARG A 7 22.80 8.66 9.26
N VAL A 8 21.64 8.02 9.35
CA VAL A 8 21.39 6.99 10.36
C VAL A 8 22.33 5.85 10.03
N ASN A 9 23.33 5.64 10.89
CA ASN A 9 24.31 4.57 10.73
C ASN A 9 23.79 3.36 11.52
N PHE A 10 22.91 2.58 10.90
CA PHE A 10 22.47 1.30 11.42
C PHE A 10 22.94 0.20 10.47
N GLU A 11 23.42 -0.90 11.04
CA GLU A 11 23.72 -2.14 10.33
C GLU A 11 22.74 -3.20 10.86
N ALA A 12 22.22 -4.03 9.96
CA ALA A 12 21.32 -5.13 10.30
C ALA A 12 22.00 -6.45 9.90
N GLU A 13 22.09 -7.38 10.85
CA GLU A 13 22.61 -8.73 10.66
C GLU A 13 21.53 -9.64 10.04
N SER A 14 20.26 -9.40 10.37
CA SER A 14 19.13 -10.20 9.87
C SER A 14 17.94 -9.30 9.48
N PRO A 15 18.07 -8.50 8.41
CA PRO A 15 16.98 -7.69 7.91
C PRO A 15 15.90 -8.55 7.24
N LEU A 16 14.64 -8.16 7.41
CA LEU A 16 13.51 -8.70 6.67
C LEU A 16 12.82 -7.59 5.89
N PHE A 17 12.62 -7.81 4.59
CA PHE A 17 11.72 -6.99 3.78
C PHE A 17 10.34 -7.65 3.73
N ALA A 18 9.30 -6.92 4.12
CA ALA A 18 7.91 -7.36 4.03
C ALA A 18 7.06 -6.35 3.26
N VAL A 19 6.11 -6.84 2.45
CA VAL A 19 5.21 -6.00 1.66
C VAL A 19 3.76 -6.22 2.12
N ILE A 20 3.11 -5.14 2.53
CA ILE A 20 1.70 -5.14 2.92
C ILE A 20 0.83 -4.86 1.69
N LEU A 21 -0.05 -5.78 1.36
CA LEU A 21 -0.92 -5.75 0.19
C LEU A 21 -2.36 -5.46 0.63
N ALA A 22 -2.95 -4.42 0.06
CA ALA A 22 -4.34 -4.06 0.34
C ALA A 22 -5.00 -3.37 -0.86
N ASN A 23 -6.33 -3.39 -0.91
CA ASN A 23 -7.14 -2.61 -1.84
C ASN A 23 -8.00 -1.59 -1.09
N SER A 24 -8.46 -0.58 -1.82
CA SER A 24 -9.54 0.30 -1.38
C SER A 24 -10.46 0.63 -2.55
N VAL A 25 -11.75 0.79 -2.28
CA VAL A 25 -12.75 1.35 -3.22
C VAL A 25 -12.27 2.68 -3.81
N VAL A 26 -11.46 3.44 -3.08
CA VAL A 26 -10.89 4.71 -3.54
C VAL A 26 -10.11 4.55 -4.86
N SER A 27 -9.46 3.40 -5.09
CA SER A 27 -8.70 3.17 -6.33
C SER A 27 -9.58 2.94 -7.55
N THR A 28 -10.83 2.52 -7.36
CA THR A 28 -11.79 2.26 -8.45
C THR A 28 -12.50 3.54 -8.90
N ILE A 29 -12.23 4.67 -8.26
CA ILE A 29 -12.82 5.97 -8.62
C ILE A 29 -11.99 6.60 -9.74
N PRO A 30 -12.60 6.93 -10.90
CA PRO A 30 -11.89 7.52 -12.02
C PRO A 30 -11.10 8.77 -11.63
N GLY A 31 -9.84 8.84 -12.07
CA GLY A 31 -8.96 9.99 -11.86
C GLY A 31 -8.33 10.10 -10.47
N VAL A 32 -8.57 9.16 -9.54
CA VAL A 32 -7.96 9.18 -8.20
C VAL A 32 -6.60 8.49 -8.17
N SER A 33 -6.48 7.35 -8.83
CA SER A 33 -5.28 6.50 -8.88
C SER A 33 -4.84 6.28 -10.32
N GLY A 34 -3.53 6.15 -10.53
CA GLY A 34 -2.91 5.74 -11.79
C GLY A 34 -2.30 4.34 -11.74
N ALA A 35 -2.57 3.57 -10.68
CA ALA A 35 -2.12 2.20 -10.55
C ALA A 35 -3.05 1.26 -11.34
N GLY A 36 -2.47 0.45 -12.24
CA GLY A 36 -3.20 -0.35 -13.22
C GLY A 36 -3.67 0.46 -14.43
N GLU A 37 -4.08 -0.24 -15.49
CA GLU A 37 -4.47 0.37 -16.77
C GLU A 37 -5.77 1.19 -16.70
N ASN A 38 -6.64 0.85 -15.76
CA ASN A 38 -7.92 1.52 -15.51
C ASN A 38 -8.34 1.32 -14.04
N PRO A 39 -9.38 2.04 -13.55
CA PRO A 39 -9.78 1.97 -12.14
C PRO A 39 -10.16 0.57 -11.67
N GLU A 40 -10.77 -0.29 -12.51
CA GLU A 40 -11.13 -1.65 -12.13
C GLU A 40 -9.89 -2.56 -12.05
N SER A 41 -8.97 -2.43 -13.02
CA SER A 41 -7.69 -3.14 -13.04
C SER A 41 -6.81 -2.81 -11.83
N SER A 42 -7.01 -1.65 -11.18
CA SER A 42 -6.29 -1.29 -9.95
C SER A 42 -6.46 -2.33 -8.84
N LEU A 43 -7.57 -3.08 -8.81
CA LEU A 43 -7.81 -4.11 -7.81
C LEU A 43 -6.88 -5.32 -7.95
N PHE A 44 -6.34 -5.54 -9.16
CA PHE A 44 -5.41 -6.61 -9.46
C PHE A 44 -3.94 -6.20 -9.28
N VAL A 45 -3.65 -4.91 -9.06
CA VAL A 45 -2.26 -4.44 -8.91
C VAL A 45 -1.55 -5.13 -7.72
N PRO A 46 -2.11 -5.18 -6.48
CA PRO A 46 -1.42 -5.84 -5.39
C PRO A 46 -1.11 -7.34 -5.61
N PRO A 47 -2.04 -8.19 -6.10
CA PRO A 47 -1.70 -9.58 -6.38
C PRO A 47 -0.73 -9.74 -7.57
N LEU A 48 -0.76 -8.87 -8.58
CA LEU A 48 0.19 -8.91 -9.70
C LEU A 48 1.59 -8.46 -9.27
N ASP A 49 1.71 -7.39 -8.46
CA ASP A 49 2.99 -6.96 -7.89
C ASP A 49 3.58 -8.06 -7.01
N ALA A 50 2.75 -8.73 -6.20
CA ALA A 50 3.15 -9.87 -5.38
C ALA A 50 3.68 -11.04 -6.22
N GLU A 51 2.96 -11.42 -7.26
CA GLU A 51 3.37 -12.48 -8.18
C GLU A 51 4.70 -12.15 -8.85
N LEU A 52 4.84 -10.95 -9.41
CA LEU A 52 6.05 -10.48 -10.06
C LEU A 52 7.26 -10.52 -9.12
N ILE A 53 7.10 -10.04 -7.88
CA ILE A 53 8.19 -10.00 -6.90
C ILE A 53 8.63 -11.42 -6.49
N ILE A 54 7.70 -12.36 -6.34
CA ILE A 54 8.02 -13.72 -5.89
C ILE A 54 8.56 -14.57 -7.03
N ASN A 55 7.88 -14.58 -8.18
CA ASN A 55 8.17 -15.46 -9.30
C ASN A 55 9.19 -14.87 -10.28
N GLY A 56 9.37 -13.54 -10.28
CA GLY A 56 10.19 -12.82 -11.26
C GLY A 56 9.47 -12.53 -12.58
N GLU A 57 8.27 -13.09 -12.76
CA GLU A 57 7.44 -12.93 -13.95
C GLU A 57 5.95 -13.03 -13.59
N LEU A 58 5.08 -12.59 -14.51
CA LEU A 58 3.64 -12.71 -14.41
C LEU A 58 3.15 -13.92 -15.20
N SER A 59 2.22 -14.70 -14.64
CA SER A 59 1.71 -15.92 -15.30
C SER A 59 0.63 -15.66 -16.37
N GLY A 60 0.07 -14.44 -16.42
CA GLY A 60 -1.01 -14.08 -17.35
C GLY A 60 -0.76 -12.77 -18.08
N ASP A 61 -1.72 -12.39 -18.93
CA ASP A 61 -1.62 -11.22 -19.81
C ASP A 61 -1.89 -9.88 -19.10
N MET A 62 -2.37 -9.92 -17.85
CA MET A 62 -2.63 -8.70 -17.08
C MET A 62 -1.35 -8.05 -16.61
N THR A 63 -1.35 -6.72 -16.52
CA THR A 63 -0.20 -5.94 -16.07
C THR A 63 -0.56 -4.98 -14.93
N PRO A 64 0.32 -4.82 -13.92
CA PRO A 64 0.17 -3.78 -12.89
C PRO A 64 0.60 -2.38 -13.38
N ASN A 65 1.03 -2.27 -14.64
CA ASN A 65 1.53 -1.02 -15.21
C ASN A 65 0.46 0.08 -15.22
N THR A 66 0.93 1.32 -15.19
CA THR A 66 0.06 2.51 -15.26
C THR A 66 -0.56 2.64 -16.67
N PRO A 67 -1.61 3.47 -16.86
CA PRO A 67 -2.23 3.68 -18.17
C PRO A 67 -1.29 4.27 -19.23
N THR A 68 -0.16 4.87 -18.82
CA THR A 68 0.86 5.41 -19.73
C THR A 68 1.88 4.36 -20.16
N GLY A 69 1.75 3.11 -19.70
CA GLY A 69 2.72 2.04 -19.90
C GLY A 69 3.94 2.12 -18.99
N CYS A 70 3.97 3.05 -18.02
CA CYS A 70 5.05 3.07 -17.02
C CYS A 70 5.00 1.80 -16.17
N PRO A 71 6.12 1.07 -16.04
CA PRO A 71 6.15 -0.19 -15.31
C PRO A 71 5.94 0.00 -13.80
N THR A 72 5.41 -1.05 -13.15
CA THR A 72 5.26 -1.07 -11.69
C THR A 72 6.60 -0.88 -10.95
N PRO A 73 6.63 -0.14 -9.82
CA PRO A 73 7.80 -0.10 -8.95
C PRO A 73 8.15 -1.47 -8.34
N ALA A 74 7.26 -2.47 -8.41
CA ALA A 74 7.56 -3.84 -8.00
C ALA A 74 8.76 -4.45 -8.76
N LEU A 75 9.07 -3.97 -9.98
CA LEU A 75 10.31 -4.36 -10.68
C LEU A 75 11.58 -3.90 -9.95
N LEU A 76 11.55 -2.74 -9.29
CA LEU A 76 12.67 -2.28 -8.47
C LEU A 76 12.81 -3.16 -7.23
N THR A 77 11.69 -3.51 -6.59
CA THR A 77 11.67 -4.46 -5.48
C THR A 77 12.26 -5.81 -5.90
N LEU A 78 11.78 -6.40 -6.99
CA LEU A 78 12.31 -7.64 -7.56
C LEU A 78 13.82 -7.55 -7.79
N SER A 79 14.28 -6.50 -8.47
CA SER A 79 15.70 -6.29 -8.76
C SER A 79 16.54 -6.23 -7.48
N MET A 80 16.07 -5.53 -6.44
CA MET A 80 16.78 -5.41 -5.18
C MET A 80 16.79 -6.73 -4.40
N MET A 81 15.66 -7.44 -4.37
CA MET A 81 15.54 -8.76 -3.74
C MET A 81 16.48 -9.78 -4.38
N ASP A 82 16.57 -9.80 -5.71
CA ASP A 82 17.51 -10.64 -6.45
C ASP A 82 18.97 -10.26 -6.18
N LEU A 83 19.30 -8.97 -6.17
CA LEU A 83 20.66 -8.48 -5.89
C LEU A 83 21.18 -8.87 -4.50
N ILE A 84 20.30 -8.92 -3.51
CA ILE A 84 20.67 -9.27 -2.12
C ILE A 84 20.40 -10.75 -1.79
N GLY A 85 19.85 -11.53 -2.74
CA GLY A 85 19.53 -12.95 -2.52
C GLY A 85 18.42 -13.19 -1.50
N MET A 86 17.45 -12.29 -1.38
CA MET A 86 16.34 -12.36 -0.42
C MET A 86 15.01 -12.58 -1.14
N LYS A 87 14.07 -13.31 -0.51
CA LYS A 87 12.65 -13.28 -0.90
C LYS A 87 11.85 -12.53 0.17
N PRO A 88 10.97 -11.61 -0.22
CA PRO A 88 10.23 -10.83 0.76
C PRO A 88 9.04 -11.60 1.34
N LEU A 89 8.66 -11.21 2.56
CA LEU A 89 7.43 -11.68 3.19
C LEU A 89 6.24 -10.86 2.69
N LEU A 90 5.27 -11.51 2.06
CA LEU A 90 4.03 -10.86 1.65
C LEU A 90 2.96 -10.98 2.75
N ILE A 91 2.25 -9.89 3.01
CA ILE A 91 1.18 -9.84 4.02
C ILE A 91 -0.06 -9.21 3.38
N SER A 92 -1.19 -9.93 3.32
CA SER A 92 -2.46 -9.37 2.85
C SER A 92 -3.30 -8.83 4.02
N ALA A 93 -3.77 -7.59 3.88
CA ALA A 93 -4.47 -6.84 4.94
C ALA A 93 -5.84 -6.28 4.48
N GLY A 94 -6.44 -6.90 3.47
CA GLY A 94 -7.73 -6.48 2.90
C GLY A 94 -7.65 -6.37 1.38
N LEU A 95 -7.77 -7.51 0.69
CA LEU A 95 -7.69 -7.59 -0.77
C LEU A 95 -9.03 -8.01 -1.37
N LYS A 96 -9.31 -7.53 -2.59
CA LYS A 96 -10.43 -8.03 -3.39
C LYS A 96 -10.10 -9.39 -4.00
N HIS A 97 -8.86 -9.58 -4.46
CA HIS A 97 -8.36 -10.79 -5.08
C HIS A 97 -7.08 -11.22 -4.36
N GLN A 98 -6.99 -12.49 -3.95
CA GLN A 98 -5.81 -13.00 -3.25
C GLN A 98 -4.66 -13.28 -4.23
N PRO A 99 -3.39 -13.03 -3.84
CA PRO A 99 -2.24 -13.40 -4.66
C PRO A 99 -2.12 -14.93 -4.82
N ALA A 100 -1.65 -15.38 -5.98
CA ALA A 100 -1.36 -16.79 -6.26
C ALA A 100 -0.01 -17.28 -5.71
N VAL A 101 0.59 -16.51 -4.79
CA VAL A 101 1.91 -16.75 -4.19
C VAL A 101 1.81 -16.85 -2.66
N PRO A 102 2.77 -17.51 -1.98
CA PRO A 102 2.76 -17.64 -0.52
C PRO A 102 2.74 -16.27 0.18
N HIS A 103 1.82 -16.10 1.13
CA HIS A 103 1.68 -14.88 1.91
C HIS A 103 0.97 -15.15 3.25
N ILE A 104 1.13 -14.24 4.20
CA ILE A 104 0.35 -14.23 5.45
C ILE A 104 -0.94 -13.45 5.21
N ALA A 105 -2.10 -14.06 5.46
CA ALA A 105 -3.38 -13.37 5.38
C ALA A 105 -3.83 -12.91 6.77
N LEU A 106 -3.92 -11.60 6.99
CA LEU A 106 -4.52 -11.03 8.21
C LEU A 106 -6.05 -11.08 8.16
N GLY A 107 -6.62 -11.38 6.98
CA GLY A 107 -8.04 -11.30 6.70
C GLY A 107 -8.51 -9.85 6.56
N GLY A 108 -9.81 -9.62 6.74
CA GLY A 108 -10.43 -8.33 6.49
C GLY A 108 -10.87 -8.17 5.04
N GLU A 109 -11.56 -7.05 4.80
CA GLU A 109 -12.11 -6.71 3.50
C GLU A 109 -11.35 -5.53 2.89
N MET A 110 -11.49 -5.35 1.58
CA MET A 110 -11.05 -4.14 0.90
C MET A 110 -11.61 -2.89 1.59
N GLY A 111 -10.77 -1.87 1.79
CA GLY A 111 -11.19 -0.63 2.44
C GLY A 111 -12.29 0.09 1.65
N GLY A 112 -13.35 0.52 2.34
CA GLY A 112 -14.46 1.26 1.76
C GLY A 112 -14.12 2.69 1.35
N ASP A 113 -15.11 3.40 0.80
CA ASP A 113 -14.99 4.83 0.52
C ASP A 113 -15.15 5.64 1.82
N PRO A 114 -14.15 6.45 2.23
CA PRO A 114 -14.25 7.27 3.43
C PRO A 114 -15.37 8.32 3.36
N ARG A 115 -15.87 8.65 2.17
CA ARG A 115 -17.03 9.53 1.97
C ARG A 115 -18.35 8.88 2.33
N ASP A 116 -18.42 7.55 2.36
CA ASP A 116 -19.69 6.79 2.53
C ASP A 116 -19.82 6.12 3.89
N GLY A 117 -18.72 5.84 4.61
CA GLY A 117 -18.82 5.29 5.96
C GLY A 117 -17.48 5.08 6.65
N ASN A 118 -17.47 4.15 7.61
CA ASN A 118 -16.23 3.66 8.18
C ASN A 118 -15.49 2.84 7.11
N ALA A 119 -14.44 3.42 6.53
CA ALA A 119 -13.66 2.79 5.46
C ALA A 119 -12.99 1.48 5.90
N VAL A 120 -12.71 1.30 7.20
CA VAL A 120 -12.12 0.07 7.74
C VAL A 120 -12.86 -0.30 9.04
N PRO A 121 -14.02 -0.96 8.95
CA PRO A 121 -14.89 -1.25 10.11
C PRO A 121 -14.17 -1.92 11.29
N HIS A 122 -13.26 -2.85 11.01
CA HIS A 122 -12.49 -3.61 12.00
C HIS A 122 -11.03 -3.15 12.14
N ALA A 123 -10.77 -1.84 11.99
CA ALA A 123 -9.41 -1.29 12.02
C ALA A 123 -8.60 -1.67 13.27
N ARG A 124 -9.22 -1.68 14.45
CA ARG A 124 -8.55 -2.07 15.70
C ARG A 124 -8.13 -3.54 15.69
N GLU A 125 -8.98 -4.45 15.21
CA GLU A 125 -8.65 -5.87 15.11
C GLU A 125 -7.53 -6.11 14.09
N LEU A 126 -7.57 -5.42 12.95
CA LEU A 126 -6.53 -5.48 11.93
C LEU A 126 -5.18 -4.96 12.48
N PHE A 127 -5.21 -3.88 13.25
CA PHE A 127 -4.03 -3.36 13.95
C PHE A 127 -3.45 -4.38 14.94
N GLU A 128 -4.27 -5.01 15.79
CA GLU A 128 -3.78 -6.03 16.73
C GLU A 128 -3.17 -7.25 16.03
N LYS A 129 -3.76 -7.70 14.92
CA LYS A 129 -3.18 -8.77 14.09
C LYS A 129 -1.82 -8.36 13.52
N GLY A 130 -1.71 -7.14 12.99
CA GLY A 130 -0.44 -6.59 12.49
C GLY A 130 0.61 -6.48 13.59
N ARG A 131 0.21 -6.02 14.79
CA ARG A 131 1.08 -5.95 15.98
C ARG A 131 1.62 -7.32 16.35
N TRP A 132 0.76 -8.34 16.38
CA TRP A 132 1.17 -9.72 16.71
C TRP A 132 2.15 -10.28 15.67
N VAL A 133 1.91 -10.04 14.38
CA VAL A 133 2.86 -10.45 13.32
C VAL A 133 4.20 -9.72 13.48
N GLY A 134 4.20 -8.41 13.75
CA GLY A 134 5.43 -7.66 14.00
C GLY A 134 6.21 -8.18 15.21
N GLU A 135 5.51 -8.49 16.31
CA GLU A 135 6.09 -9.09 17.51
C GLU A 135 6.72 -10.45 17.21
N PHE A 136 6.03 -11.32 16.46
CA PHE A 136 6.57 -12.59 16.01
C PHE A 136 7.85 -12.44 15.16
N LEU A 137 7.84 -11.55 14.17
CA LEU A 137 8.98 -11.33 13.28
C LEU A 137 10.18 -10.71 14.00
N SER A 138 9.94 -9.89 15.02
CA SER A 138 10.99 -9.27 15.83
C SER A 138 11.82 -10.25 16.67
N GLN A 139 11.34 -11.49 16.84
CA GLN A 139 12.07 -12.52 17.58
C GLN A 139 13.24 -13.12 16.77
N SER A 140 13.22 -12.94 15.45
CA SER A 140 14.21 -13.53 14.53
C SER A 140 14.88 -12.54 13.59
N HIS A 141 14.44 -11.28 13.55
CA HIS A 141 14.98 -10.23 12.68
C HIS A 141 15.26 -8.97 13.48
N ASP A 142 16.43 -8.38 13.26
CA ASP A 142 16.88 -7.17 13.95
C ASP A 142 16.44 -5.88 13.21
N MET A 143 15.93 -6.02 11.98
CA MET A 143 15.38 -4.93 11.19
C MET A 143 14.19 -5.39 10.35
N LEU A 144 13.09 -4.63 10.42
CA LEU A 144 11.93 -4.79 9.55
C LEU A 144 11.83 -3.60 8.59
N VAL A 145 11.88 -3.88 7.29
CA VAL A 145 11.59 -2.90 6.24
C VAL A 145 10.22 -3.21 5.66
N LEU A 146 9.26 -2.32 5.88
CA LEU A 146 7.87 -2.51 5.46
C LEU A 146 7.57 -1.68 4.20
N GLY A 147 7.32 -2.37 3.09
CA GLY A 147 6.74 -1.81 1.88
C GLY A 147 5.22 -1.93 1.87
N GLU A 148 4.58 -1.20 0.96
CA GLU A 148 3.13 -1.26 0.75
C GLU A 148 2.81 -1.36 -0.74
N CYS A 149 1.70 -2.01 -1.07
CA CYS A 149 1.02 -1.86 -2.33
C CYS A 149 -0.48 -1.67 -2.06
N LEU A 150 -0.89 -0.40 -2.05
CA LEU A 150 -2.27 0.05 -1.90
C LEU A 150 -2.61 1.10 -2.98
N PRO A 151 -3.20 0.68 -4.12
CA PRO A 151 -3.83 1.61 -5.05
C PRO A 151 -4.82 2.54 -4.32
N GLY A 152 -4.76 3.84 -4.62
CA GLY A 152 -5.52 4.87 -3.88
C GLY A 152 -4.95 5.24 -2.50
N GLY A 153 -3.83 4.64 -2.07
CA GLY A 153 -3.21 4.84 -0.77
C GLY A 153 -2.81 6.29 -0.46
N THR A 154 -2.38 7.05 -1.47
CA THR A 154 -2.05 8.48 -1.27
C THR A 154 -3.26 9.32 -0.88
N THR A 155 -4.46 8.94 -1.34
CA THR A 155 -5.72 9.62 -0.98
C THR A 155 -6.18 9.21 0.42
N THR A 156 -6.12 7.92 0.77
CA THR A 156 -6.47 7.46 2.13
C THR A 156 -5.50 8.02 3.17
N ALA A 157 -4.20 8.09 2.86
CA ALA A 157 -3.20 8.76 3.68
C ALA A 157 -3.53 10.24 3.90
N LEU A 158 -3.98 10.95 2.85
CA LEU A 158 -4.42 12.34 2.97
C LEU A 158 -5.61 12.47 3.93
N CYS A 159 -6.61 11.60 3.82
CA CYS A 159 -7.76 11.59 4.73
C CYS A 159 -7.34 11.43 6.19
N VAL A 160 -6.45 10.47 6.48
CA VAL A 160 -5.93 10.25 7.84
C VAL A 160 -5.15 11.46 8.34
N LEU A 161 -4.26 12.03 7.53
CA LEU A 161 -3.46 13.21 7.90
C LEU A 161 -4.37 14.41 8.22
N ARG A 162 -5.39 14.66 7.40
CA ARG A 162 -6.36 15.75 7.62
C ARG A 162 -7.21 15.52 8.86
N ALA A 163 -7.68 14.29 9.10
CA ALA A 163 -8.44 13.94 10.31
C ALA A 163 -7.61 14.14 11.59
N LEU A 164 -6.30 13.89 11.54
CA LEU A 164 -5.37 14.14 12.64
C LEU A 164 -4.92 15.62 12.75
N GLY A 165 -5.42 16.52 11.91
CA GLY A 165 -5.11 17.95 11.93
C GLY A 165 -3.84 18.37 11.21
N TYR A 166 -3.18 17.48 10.46
CA TYR A 166 -1.96 17.79 9.71
C TYR A 166 -2.25 18.43 8.35
N ARG A 167 -1.57 19.56 8.08
CA ARG A 167 -1.54 20.25 6.78
C ARG A 167 -0.40 19.74 5.90
N ALA A 168 -0.38 18.44 5.63
CA ALA A 168 0.63 17.78 4.80
C ALA A 168 0.20 17.69 3.32
N LYS A 169 1.18 17.53 2.42
CA LYS A 169 0.96 17.19 1.00
C LYS A 169 1.14 15.69 0.79
N VAL A 170 0.45 15.12 -0.19
CA VAL A 170 0.62 13.72 -0.62
C VAL A 170 1.04 13.65 -2.08
N SER A 171 1.77 12.59 -2.43
CA SER A 171 2.20 12.33 -3.81
C SER A 171 1.06 11.71 -4.66
N SER A 172 1.37 11.34 -5.90
CA SER A 172 0.50 10.61 -6.81
C SER A 172 1.32 9.75 -7.77
N CYS A 173 0.75 8.62 -8.21
CA CYS A 173 1.27 7.84 -9.34
C CYS A 173 0.75 8.35 -10.70
N LEU A 174 -0.15 9.34 -10.71
CA LEU A 174 -0.55 10.06 -11.92
C LEU A 174 0.46 11.16 -12.26
N LYS A 175 0.64 11.42 -13.56
CA LYS A 175 1.50 12.50 -14.06
C LYS A 175 1.13 13.87 -13.48
N GLU A 176 -0.17 14.15 -13.42
CA GLU A 176 -0.72 15.31 -12.73
C GLU A 176 -1.41 14.84 -11.44
N ASN A 177 -0.98 15.37 -10.30
CA ASN A 177 -1.56 15.00 -9.01
C ASN A 177 -2.95 15.63 -8.87
N PRO A 178 -4.04 14.84 -8.76
CA PRO A 178 -5.41 15.36 -8.69
C PRO A 178 -5.73 15.86 -7.27
N VAL A 179 -4.96 16.84 -6.79
CA VAL A 179 -5.02 17.31 -5.39
C VAL A 179 -6.42 17.79 -5.02
N ALA A 180 -7.07 18.57 -5.87
CA ALA A 180 -8.43 19.08 -5.61
C ALA A 180 -9.42 17.94 -5.38
N LEU A 181 -9.36 16.88 -6.21
CA LEU A 181 -10.19 15.71 -6.04
C LEU A 181 -9.87 14.99 -4.73
N LYS A 182 -8.59 14.76 -4.40
CA LYS A 182 -8.18 14.09 -3.15
C LYS A 182 -8.64 14.85 -1.90
N GLU A 183 -8.61 16.19 -1.92
CA GLU A 183 -9.09 17.00 -0.80
C GLU A 183 -10.59 16.81 -0.55
N THR A 184 -11.42 16.59 -1.58
CA THR A 184 -12.86 16.30 -1.37
C THR A 184 -13.09 15.04 -0.52
N PHE A 185 -12.25 14.01 -0.66
CA PHE A 185 -12.31 12.81 0.18
C PHE A 185 -11.93 13.14 1.61
N ALA A 186 -10.87 13.93 1.78
CA ALA A 186 -10.36 14.27 3.09
C ALA A 186 -11.31 15.18 3.86
N GLU A 187 -11.94 16.15 3.19
CA GLU A 187 -12.97 17.02 3.78
C GLU A 187 -14.16 16.19 4.27
N ALA A 188 -14.67 15.26 3.44
CA ALA A 188 -15.75 14.37 3.82
C ALA A 188 -15.37 13.47 5.02
N ALA A 189 -14.15 12.93 5.01
CA ALA A 189 -13.65 12.10 6.11
C ALA A 189 -13.55 12.90 7.43
N VAL A 190 -13.01 14.13 7.36
CA VAL A 190 -12.89 15.03 8.54
C VAL A 190 -14.25 15.41 9.10
N ALA A 191 -15.23 15.71 8.24
CA ALA A 191 -16.57 16.06 8.67
C ALA A 191 -17.19 14.94 9.53
N LYS A 192 -17.07 13.70 9.07
CA LYS A 192 -17.59 12.53 9.80
C LYS A 192 -16.89 12.28 11.14
N VAL A 193 -15.57 12.42 11.18
CA VAL A 193 -14.80 12.23 12.43
C VAL A 193 -15.17 13.29 13.48
N ARG A 194 -15.57 14.49 13.07
CA ARG A 194 -16.03 15.55 14.00
C ARG A 194 -17.44 15.32 14.55
N GLU A 195 -18.25 14.54 13.84
CA GLU A 195 -19.63 14.22 14.22
C GLU A 195 -19.74 12.96 15.11
N ALA A 196 -18.67 12.15 15.17
CA ALA A 196 -18.59 10.90 15.94
C ALA A 196 -18.08 11.12 17.37
#